data_AF-A0A936FYG1-F1
#
_entry.id   AF-A0A936FYG1-F1
#
_cell.length_a   1.000
_cell.length_b   1.000
_cell.length_c   1.000
_cell.angle_alpha   90.00
_cell.angle_beta   90.00
_cell.angle_gamma   90.00
#
_symmetry.space_group_name_H-M   'P 1'
#
loop_
_entity.id
_entity.type
_entity.pdbx_description
1 polymer ?
#
loop_
_entity_poly.entity_id
_entity_poly.type
_entity_poly.pdbx_seq_one_letter_code
_entity_poly.pdbx_strand_id
1 'polypeptide(L)' 'MANLTISVDDATLKRARLRALERDESVNAYLAEALRRYADAGGQSEPMSGVLSAARRSSYGSGPGGRLWTREDAHRG' A
#
# COMPACT_ATOMS: atom_id res chain seq x y z
N MET A 1 -11.01 15.70 22.33
CA MET A 1 -10.16 14.51 22.14
C MET A 1 -11.09 13.29 22.20
N ALA A 2 -10.95 12.36 21.26
CA ALA A 2 -11.71 11.11 21.25
C ALA A 2 -10.78 9.96 21.62
N ASN A 3 -11.28 8.98 22.38
CA ASN A 3 -10.52 7.79 22.79
C ASN A 3 -10.95 6.59 21.95
N LEU A 4 -9.97 5.88 21.39
CA LEU A 4 -10.17 4.64 20.63
C LEU A 4 -9.40 3.52 21.33
N THR A 5 -10.11 2.46 21.70
CA THR A 5 -9.52 1.22 22.21
C THR A 5 -9.52 0.19 21.08
N ILE A 6 -8.36 -0.39 20.79
CA ILE A 6 -8.22 -1.46 19.78
C ILE A 6 -7.63 -2.70 20.45
N SER A 7 -8.14 -3.87 20.06
CA SER A 7 -7.54 -5.15 20.43
C SER A 7 -6.57 -5.57 19.34
N VAL A 8 -5.32 -5.81 19.73
CA VAL A 8 -4.27 -6.33 18.85
C VAL A 8 -3.56 -7.48 19.55
N ASP A 9 -3.08 -8.43 18.77
CA ASP A 9 -2.24 -9.51 19.27
C ASP A 9 -0.96 -8.97 19.92
N ASP A 10 -0.51 -9.61 21.01
CA ASP A 10 0.63 -9.15 21.80
C ASP A 10 1.94 -9.12 20.99
N ALA A 11 2.16 -10.12 20.13
CA ALA A 11 3.34 -10.16 19.27
C ALA A 11 3.34 -9.01 18.25
N THR A 12 2.15 -8.57 17.82
CA THR A 12 2.01 -7.40 16.94
C THR A 12 2.30 -6.11 17.70
N LEU A 13 1.76 -5.95 18.92
CA LEU A 13 2.02 -4.78 19.75
C LEU A 13 3.52 -4.66 20.11
N LYS A 14 4.18 -5.77 20.43
CA LYS A 14 5.61 -5.81 20.72
C LYS A 14 6.46 -5.34 19.53
N ARG A 15 6.18 -5.87 18.32
CA ARG A 15 6.89 -5.44 17.10
C ARG A 15 6.62 -3.98 16.76
N ALA A 16 5.39 -3.51 16.95
CA ALA A 16 5.04 -2.11 16.74
C ALA A 16 5.83 -1.18 17.68
N ARG A 17 5.96 -1.56 18.96
CA ARG A 17 6.75 -0.80 19.94
C ARG A 17 8.24 -0.74 19.58
N LEU A 18 8.83 -1.86 19.18
CA LEU A 18 10.23 -1.89 18.75
C LEU A 18 10.46 -0.96 17.55
N ARG A 19 9.58 -1.04 16.54
CA ARG A 19 9.66 -0.19 15.35
C ARG A 19 9.45 1.30 15.66
N ALA A 20 8.57 1.61 16.61
CA ALA A 20 8.36 3.00 17.03
C ALA A 20 9.60 3.55 17.75
N LEU A 21 10.25 2.73 18.59
CA LEU A 21 11.50 3.09 19.26
C LEU A 21 12.63 3.34 18.25
N GLU A 22 12.78 2.50 17.23
CA GLU A 22 13.75 2.70 16.13
C GLU A 22 13.55 4.02 15.37
N ARG A 23 12.34 4.56 15.40
CA ARG A 23 11.92 5.78 14.68
C ARG A 23 11.77 6.99 15.59
N ASP A 24 12.16 6.87 16.86
CA ASP A 24 12.01 7.89 17.89
C ASP A 24 10.56 8.42 18.00
N GLU A 25 9.57 7.54 17.81
CA GLU A 25 8.14 7.88 17.86
C GLU A 25 7.36 6.96 18.82
N SER A 26 6.13 7.33 19.15
CA SER A 26 5.22 6.47 19.92
C SER A 26 4.23 5.75 19.01
N VAL A 27 3.84 4.54 19.40
CA VAL A 27 2.81 3.76 18.68
C VAL A 27 1.49 4.55 18.60
N ASN A 28 1.13 5.30 19.65
CA ASN A 28 -0.08 6.13 19.64
C ASN A 28 0.02 7.29 18.65
N ALA A 29 1.19 7.96 18.54
CA ALA A 29 1.40 9.03 17.57
C ALA A 29 1.31 8.48 16.14
N TYR A 30 1.94 7.33 15.88
CA TYR A 30 1.86 6.64 14.60
C TYR A 30 0.41 6.26 14.24
N LEU A 31 -0.34 5.67 15.19
CA LEU A 31 -1.74 5.29 14.97
C LEU A 31 -2.65 6.50 14.75
N ALA A 32 -2.45 7.60 15.49
CA ALA A 32 -3.21 8.81 15.31
C ALA A 32 -3.00 9.41 13.90
N GLU A 33 -1.75 9.44 13.43
CA GLU A 33 -1.40 9.90 12.09
C GLU A 33 -1.94 8.95 11.00
N ALA A 34 -1.83 7.63 11.21
CA ALA A 34 -2.40 6.65 10.30
C ALA A 34 -3.93 6.78 10.18
N LEU A 35 -4.63 7.00 11.29
CA LEU A 35 -6.07 7.24 11.31
C LEU A 35 -6.44 8.55 10.61
N ARG A 36 -5.64 9.61 10.79
CA ARG A 36 -5.82 10.87 10.07
C ARG A 36 -5.67 10.68 8.56
N ARG A 37 -4.60 10.02 8.11
CA ARG A 37 -4.39 9.70 6.69
C ARG A 37 -5.51 8.84 6.12
N TYR A 38 -5.99 7.86 6.89
CA TYR A 38 -7.11 7.02 6.50
C TYR A 38 -8.41 7.84 6.33
N ALA A 39 -8.69 8.77 7.24
CA ALA A 39 -9.83 9.66 7.15
C ALA A 39 -9.71 10.67 5.99
N ASP A 40 -8.52 11.25 5.80
CA ASP A 40 -8.23 12.23 4.75
C ASP A 40 -8.22 11.61 3.34
N ALA A 41 -7.89 10.32 3.22
CA ALA A 41 -7.97 9.57 1.97
C ALA A 41 -9.41 9.44 1.44
N GLY A 42 -10.44 9.74 2.25
CA GLY A 42 -11.82 9.87 1.78
C GLY A 42 -12.12 11.19 1.04
N GLY A 43 -11.25 12.20 1.15
CA GLY A 43 -11.42 13.51 0.51
C GLY A 43 -10.64 13.68 -0.81
N GLN A 44 -9.64 12.84 -1.05
CA GLN A 44 -8.86 12.80 -2.29
C GLN A 44 -8.93 11.37 -2.80
N SER A 45 -9.74 11.13 -3.83
CA SER A 45 -9.78 9.84 -4.53
C SER A 45 -8.38 9.31 -4.75
N GLU A 46 -8.17 8.09 -4.28
CA GLU A 46 -6.90 7.37 -4.21
C GLU A 46 -6.00 7.63 -5.43
N PRO A 47 -4.75 8.10 -5.27
CA PRO A 47 -3.77 8.11 -6.37
C PRO A 47 -3.50 6.69 -6.90
N MET A 48 -3.77 5.66 -6.10
CA MET A 48 -3.74 4.26 -6.52
C MET A 48 -4.78 3.94 -7.60
N SER A 49 -5.95 4.61 -7.58
CA SER A 49 -6.96 4.48 -8.63
C SER A 49 -6.48 5.11 -9.94
N GLY A 50 -5.71 6.21 -9.87
CA GLY A 50 -5.03 6.80 -11.03
C GLY A 50 -4.00 5.85 -11.67
N VAL A 51 -3.18 5.19 -10.85
CA VAL A 51 -2.20 4.19 -11.31
C VAL A 51 -2.89 2.95 -11.90
N LEU A 52 -3.92 2.42 -11.24
CA LEU A 52 -4.72 1.30 -11.74
C LEU A 52 -5.51 1.66 -13.01
N SER A 53 -5.97 2.90 -13.14
CA SER A 53 -6.66 3.40 -14.34
C SER A 53 -5.69 3.64 -15.50
N ALA A 54 -4.46 4.11 -15.22
CA ALA A 54 -3.38 4.20 -16.21
C ALA A 54 -2.92 2.80 -16.69
N ALA A 55 -2.80 1.82 -15.79
CA ALA A 55 -2.48 0.44 -16.12
C ALA A 55 -3.60 -0.26 -16.94
N ARG A 56 -4.88 0.10 -16.73
CA ARG A 56 -5.99 -0.38 -17.57
C ARG A 56 -6.04 0.28 -18.95
N ARG A 57 -5.58 1.53 -19.08
CA ARG A 57 -5.48 2.26 -20.36
C ARG A 57 -4.23 1.91 -21.16
N SER A 58 -3.18 1.40 -20.53
CA SER A 58 -2.01 0.89 -21.23
C SER A 58 -2.35 -0.43 -21.91
N SER A 59 -2.71 -0.37 -23.19
CA SER A 59 -2.91 -1.50 -24.11
C SER A 59 -1.60 -2.25 -24.45
N TYR A 60 -0.68 -2.34 -23.50
CA TYR A 60 0.56 -3.11 -23.59
C TYR A 60 0.45 -4.33 -22.66
N GLY A 61 -0.62 -5.10 -22.85
CA GLY A 61 -0.83 -6.38 -22.19
C GLY A 61 -1.01 -7.46 -23.24
N SER A 62 -0.24 -8.53 -23.11
CA SER A 62 -0.29 -9.71 -23.99
C SER A 62 -1.63 -10.44 -23.82
N GLY A 63 -2.59 -10.12 -24.69
CA GLY A 63 -3.86 -10.83 -24.85
C GLY A 63 -4.78 -10.11 -25.83
N PRO A 64 -5.94 -10.68 -26.17
CA PRO A 64 -6.12 -11.90 -26.96
C PRO A 64 -5.74 -11.74 -28.46
N GLY A 65 -5.13 -10.61 -28.85
CA GLY A 65 -4.57 -10.38 -30.20
C GLY A 65 -3.14 -9.80 -30.20
N GLY A 66 -2.55 -9.58 -29.03
CA GLY A 66 -1.19 -9.05 -28.86
C GLY A 66 -0.16 -10.17 -28.76
N ARG A 67 0.86 -10.12 -29.63
CA ARG A 67 2.01 -11.06 -29.72
C ARG A 67 2.38 -11.69 -28.38
N LEU A 68 2.17 -13.00 -28.26
CA LEU A 68 2.79 -13.81 -27.21
C LEU A 68 4.30 -13.85 -27.51
N TRP A 69 5.10 -13.23 -26.64
CA TRP A 69 6.53 -13.52 -26.64
C TRP A 69 6.72 -14.97 -26.24
N THR A 70 7.31 -15.73 -27.16
CA THR A 70 7.72 -17.09 -26.87
C THR A 70 9.06 -17.06 -26.16
N ARG A 71 9.33 -18.07 -25.34
CA ARG A 71 10.54 -18.16 -24.51
C ARG A 71 11.85 -18.01 -25.32
N GLU A 72 11.80 -18.34 -26.61
CA GLU A 72 12.88 -18.18 -27.59
C GLU A 72 13.24 -16.70 -27.86
N ASP A 73 12.28 -15.77 -27.80
CA ASP A 73 12.49 -14.34 -28.05
C ASP A 73 13.23 -13.64 -26.90
N ALA A 74 13.05 -14.15 -25.67
CA ALA A 74 13.65 -13.56 -24.46
C ALA A 74 15.12 -13.95 -24.26
N HIS A 75 15.62 -14.94 -25.00
CA HIS A 75 16.98 -15.48 -24.84
C HIS A 75 18.01 -14.93 -25.83
N ARG A 76 17.62 -14.07 -26.77
CA ARG A 76 18.54 -13.32 -27.65
C ARG A 76 18.63 -11.86 -27.21
N GLY A 77 19.31 -11.65 -26.08
CA GLY A 77 19.76 -10.35 -25.59
C GLY A 77 21.25 -10.42 -25.28
#